data_AF-A0A223KVK4-F1
#
_entry.id   AF-A0A223KVK4-F1
#
_cell.length_a   1.000
_cell.length_b   1.000
_cell.length_c   1.000
_cell.angle_alpha   90.00
_cell.angle_beta   90.00
_cell.angle_gamma   90.00
#
_symmetry.space_group_name_H-M   'P 1'
#
loop_
_entity.id
_entity.type
_entity.pdbx_description
1 polymer ?
#
loop_
_entity_poly.entity_id
_entity_poly.type
_entity_poly.pdbx_seq_one_letter_code
_entity_poly.pdbx_strand_id
1 'polypeptide(L)'
;MAKENAKKPFYKKWWVWLITLVVIFMIASNNDEDNTSNNAVDNASDVTETDDQVENIEVELTEKEKIERTVEQIVDEDFNGTTISQLLVNENLGLGDGSYIVLPHLVWDVKNRAGTTREMLEMYSDHLAAKLADYNVSEVTVFWEVPYHLEGNNSAKFNYERQGDGMAIGERWYAPVLRD
;
A
#
# COMPACT_ATOMS: atom_id res chain seq x y z
N MET A 1 4.96 40.69 -6.05
CA MET A 1 3.94 40.41 -5.01
C MET A 1 4.22 39.03 -4.45
N ALA A 2 4.20 38.92 -3.11
CA ALA A 2 4.77 37.83 -2.34
C ALA A 2 4.06 36.47 -2.53
N LYS A 3 4.84 35.40 -2.40
CA LYS A 3 4.47 33.99 -2.47
C LYS A 3 4.69 33.39 -1.08
N GLU A 4 3.62 32.98 -0.39
CA GLU A 4 3.59 32.17 0.86
C GLU A 4 2.14 32.24 1.42
N ASN A 5 1.44 31.25 1.97
CA ASN A 5 1.73 29.95 2.56
C ASN A 5 0.47 29.05 2.39
N ALA A 6 0.57 27.89 1.75
CA ALA A 6 -0.48 26.86 1.83
C ALA A 6 0.01 25.78 2.80
N LYS A 7 -0.41 25.85 4.07
CA LYS A 7 -0.19 24.75 5.02
C LYS A 7 -0.89 23.51 4.47
N LYS A 8 -0.13 22.46 4.18
CA LYS A 8 -0.69 21.15 3.82
C LYS A 8 -1.55 20.66 5.00
N PRO A 9 -2.77 20.16 4.78
CA PRO A 9 -3.55 19.59 5.86
C PRO A 9 -2.82 18.35 6.39
N PHE A 10 -2.46 18.38 7.68
CA PHE A 10 -1.68 17.34 8.38
C PHE A 10 -2.47 16.03 8.60
N TYR A 11 -3.63 15.88 7.95
CA TYR A 11 -4.59 14.80 8.16
C TYR A 11 -4.95 14.05 6.86
N LYS A 12 -4.00 13.94 5.92
CA LYS A 12 -4.17 13.18 4.66
C LYS A 12 -4.29 11.65 4.81
N LYS A 13 -4.27 11.13 6.03
CA LYS A 13 -4.31 9.70 6.33
C LYS A 13 -5.35 9.44 7.43
N TRP A 14 -6.63 9.39 7.05
CA TRP A 14 -7.79 9.21 7.97
C TRP A 14 -7.66 7.98 8.89
N TRP A 15 -7.07 6.90 8.38
CA TRP A 15 -6.72 5.69 9.12
C TRP A 15 -5.79 5.90 10.34
N VAL A 16 -4.95 6.94 10.38
CA VAL A 16 -4.06 7.20 11.52
C VAL A 16 -4.84 7.61 12.79
N TRP A 17 -6.00 8.27 12.63
CA TRP A 17 -6.89 8.58 13.77
C TRP A 17 -7.64 7.35 14.31
N LEU A 18 -7.78 6.31 13.49
CA LEU A 18 -8.44 5.07 13.92
C LEU A 18 -7.50 4.24 14.80
N ILE A 19 -6.20 4.24 14.50
CA ILE A 19 -5.17 3.55 15.29
C ILE A 19 -5.02 4.18 16.68
N THR A 20 -4.98 5.52 16.79
CA THR A 20 -4.85 6.20 18.09
C THR A 20 -6.03 5.91 19.03
N LEU A 21 -7.25 5.77 18.50
CA LEU A 21 -8.43 5.44 19.30
C LEU A 21 -8.40 4.00 19.85
N VAL A 22 -7.92 3.04 19.06
CA VAL A 22 -7.78 1.64 19.48
C VAL A 22 -6.73 1.48 20.59
N VAL A 23 -5.60 2.20 20.49
CA VAL A 23 -4.54 2.15 21.52
C VAL A 23 -5.02 2.70 22.86
N ILE A 24 -5.82 3.78 22.87
CA ILE A 24 -6.40 4.33 24.11
C ILE A 24 -7.38 3.34 24.77
N PHE A 25 -8.15 2.58 23.98
CA PHE A 25 -9.05 1.55 24.50
C PHE A 25 -8.31 0.35 25.11
N MET A 26 -7.13 -0.03 24.59
CA MET A 26 -6.35 -1.15 25.14
C MET A 26 -5.72 -0.83 26.50
N ILE A 27 -5.34 0.42 26.77
CA ILE A 27 -4.75 0.80 28.07
C ILE A 27 -5.83 0.88 29.18
N ALA A 28 -7.10 1.11 28.82
CA ALA A 28 -8.19 1.28 29.78
C ALA A 28 -8.82 -0.05 30.27
N SER A 29 -8.38 -1.20 29.77
CA SER A 29 -8.94 -2.51 30.15
C SER A 29 -7.93 -3.40 30.86
N ASN A 30 -7.37 -2.93 31.96
CA ASN A 30 -6.82 -3.79 33.01
C ASN A 30 -7.69 -3.63 34.26
N ASN A 31 -8.55 -4.61 34.50
CA ASN A 31 -9.36 -4.74 35.70
C ASN A 31 -8.88 -6.01 36.42
N ASP A 32 -8.02 -5.84 37.43
CA ASP A 32 -7.78 -6.85 38.46
C ASP A 32 -7.79 -6.15 39.82
N GLU A 33 -8.78 -6.53 40.63
CA GLU A 33 -8.94 -6.20 42.04
C GLU A 33 -7.97 -7.03 42.87
N ASP A 34 -7.15 -6.42 43.75
CA ASP A 34 -7.27 -6.61 45.20
C ASP A 34 -6.20 -5.85 46.03
N ASN A 35 -6.75 -5.03 46.95
CA ASN A 35 -6.41 -4.84 48.36
C ASN A 35 -5.05 -4.28 48.89
N THR A 36 -5.21 -3.12 49.56
CA THR A 36 -4.76 -2.78 50.94
C THR A 36 -3.46 -1.96 51.17
N SER A 37 -3.71 -0.67 51.47
CA SER A 37 -3.26 0.13 52.64
C SER A 37 -1.90 0.87 52.68
N ASN A 38 -2.03 2.20 52.51
CA ASN A 38 -1.53 3.33 53.34
C ASN A 38 -0.02 3.60 53.45
N ASN A 39 0.48 4.75 52.95
CA ASN A 39 0.42 6.07 53.62
C ASN A 39 1.16 7.15 52.81
N ALA A 40 0.86 8.40 53.16
CA ALA A 40 1.05 9.64 52.43
C ALA A 40 2.45 10.32 52.51
N VAL A 41 2.59 11.32 51.64
CA VAL A 41 3.30 12.63 51.77
C VAL A 41 4.57 12.84 50.92
N ASP A 42 4.35 13.66 49.88
CA ASP A 42 5.11 14.81 49.33
C ASP A 42 6.55 14.73 48.79
N ASN A 43 6.62 15.23 47.55
CA ASN A 43 7.62 16.12 46.96
C ASN A 43 9.07 15.64 46.84
N ALA A 44 9.49 15.38 45.60
CA ALA A 44 10.52 16.18 44.94
C ALA A 44 10.63 15.78 43.47
N SER A 45 10.54 16.75 42.56
CA SER A 45 11.13 16.65 41.24
C SER A 45 12.62 16.35 41.39
N ASP A 46 13.08 15.24 40.83
CA ASP A 46 14.39 15.22 40.20
C ASP A 46 14.32 14.31 38.97
N VAL A 47 14.82 14.86 37.88
CA VAL A 47 14.85 14.26 36.56
C VAL A 47 16.01 13.28 36.56
N THR A 48 15.73 11.99 36.44
CA THR A 48 16.75 11.01 36.07
C THR A 48 16.17 10.01 35.11
N GLU A 49 16.58 10.18 33.86
CA GLU A 49 16.97 9.12 32.92
C GLU A 49 16.13 7.83 33.00
N THR A 50 15.10 7.75 32.18
CA THR A 50 14.76 6.50 31.52
C THR A 50 15.06 6.72 30.05
N ASP A 51 16.27 6.31 29.68
CA ASP A 51 16.62 5.90 28.34
C ASP A 51 15.62 4.82 27.96
N ASP A 52 14.49 5.24 27.36
CA ASP A 52 13.61 4.36 26.62
C ASP A 52 14.45 3.83 25.46
N GLN A 53 15.18 2.74 25.75
CA GLN A 53 15.54 1.76 24.75
C GLN A 53 14.21 1.38 24.09
N VAL A 54 13.89 2.08 23.01
CA VAL A 54 13.08 1.57 21.93
C VAL A 54 13.88 0.39 21.42
N GLU A 55 13.69 -0.75 22.07
CA GLU A 55 13.97 -2.06 21.52
C GLU A 55 13.27 -2.02 20.16
N ASN A 56 14.07 -1.86 19.11
CA ASN A 56 13.62 -1.89 17.75
C ASN A 56 13.19 -3.34 17.52
N ILE A 57 11.96 -3.63 17.90
CA ILE A 57 11.30 -4.89 17.56
C ILE A 57 11.21 -4.85 16.04
N GLU A 58 12.22 -5.43 15.40
CA GLU A 58 12.23 -5.75 13.99
C GLU A 58 11.11 -6.77 13.80
N VAL A 59 9.89 -6.27 13.59
CA VAL A 59 8.74 -7.10 13.25
C VAL A 59 9.07 -7.70 11.90
N GLU A 60 9.46 -8.98 11.90
CA GLU A 60 9.71 -9.74 10.69
C GLU A 60 8.41 -9.80 9.89
N LEU A 61 8.34 -9.03 8.80
CA LEU A 61 7.19 -9.02 7.90
C LEU A 61 7.06 -10.39 7.23
N THR A 62 5.83 -10.89 7.13
CA THR A 62 5.51 -12.03 6.29
C THR A 62 5.80 -11.71 4.82
N GLU A 63 5.99 -12.74 3.99
CA GLU A 63 6.22 -12.55 2.55
C GLU A 63 5.08 -11.78 1.89
N LYS A 64 3.83 -12.08 2.29
CA LYS A 64 2.64 -11.36 1.86
C LYS A 64 2.73 -9.87 2.18
N GLU A 65 3.05 -9.50 3.43
CA GLU A 65 3.13 -8.10 3.85
C GLU A 65 4.28 -7.35 3.16
N LYS A 66 5.40 -8.05 2.87
CA LYS A 66 6.49 -7.48 2.07
C LYS A 66 6.01 -7.15 0.66
N ILE A 67 5.30 -8.08 0.00
CA ILE A 67 4.73 -7.86 -1.33
C ILE A 67 3.74 -6.69 -1.30
N GLU A 68 2.82 -6.66 -0.34
CA GLU A 68 1.82 -5.59 -0.21
C GLU A 68 2.50 -4.23 -0.04
N ARG A 69 3.45 -4.13 0.90
CA ARG A 69 4.21 -2.89 1.15
C ARG A 69 5.00 -2.44 -0.09
N THR A 70 5.59 -3.36 -0.82
CA THR A 70 6.34 -3.04 -2.06
C THR A 70 5.41 -2.50 -3.14
N VAL A 71 4.23 -3.08 -3.32
CA VAL A 71 3.23 -2.54 -4.27
C VAL A 71 2.81 -1.12 -3.85
N GLU A 72 2.50 -0.91 -2.58
CA GLU A 72 2.15 0.42 -2.06
C GLU A 72 3.25 1.45 -2.28
N GLN A 73 4.51 1.08 -1.99
CA GLN A 73 5.65 1.97 -2.16
C GLN A 73 5.87 2.33 -3.64
N ILE A 74 5.86 1.34 -4.54
CA ILE A 74 6.03 1.58 -5.98
C ILE A 74 4.94 2.51 -6.50
N VAL A 75 3.68 2.29 -6.09
CA VAL A 75 2.57 3.13 -6.56
C VAL A 75 2.70 4.57 -6.03
N ASP A 76 3.08 4.76 -4.77
CA ASP A 76 3.23 6.11 -4.16
C ASP A 76 4.45 6.87 -4.70
N GLU A 77 5.57 6.18 -4.92
CA GLU A 77 6.84 6.80 -5.31
C GLU A 77 6.98 6.95 -6.83
N ASP A 78 6.56 5.93 -7.61
CA ASP A 78 6.86 5.84 -9.03
C ASP A 78 5.64 6.13 -9.93
N PHE A 79 4.40 5.89 -9.47
CA PHE A 79 3.21 5.98 -10.34
C PHE A 79 2.42 7.27 -10.16
N ASN A 80 2.95 8.35 -10.74
CA ASN A 80 2.30 9.66 -10.67
C ASN A 80 0.85 9.63 -11.18
N GLY A 81 -0.06 10.17 -10.35
CA GLY A 81 -1.49 10.29 -10.64
C GLY A 81 -2.27 8.99 -10.43
N THR A 82 -1.65 8.00 -9.78
CA THR A 82 -2.25 6.69 -9.51
C THR A 82 -2.68 6.56 -8.06
N THR A 83 -3.80 5.89 -7.82
CA THR A 83 -4.21 5.42 -6.50
C THR A 83 -4.52 3.93 -6.53
N ILE A 84 -4.31 3.25 -5.41
CA ILE A 84 -4.73 1.86 -5.22
C ILE A 84 -6.17 1.88 -4.72
N SER A 85 -7.11 1.34 -5.49
CA SER A 85 -8.49 1.15 -5.05
C SER A 85 -8.69 -0.18 -4.31
N GLN A 86 -7.92 -1.20 -4.69
CA GLN A 86 -7.89 -2.50 -4.03
C GLN A 86 -6.53 -3.17 -4.29
N LEU A 87 -6.02 -3.90 -3.29
CA LEU A 87 -4.85 -4.75 -3.43
C LEU A 87 -5.18 -6.12 -2.86
N LEU A 88 -5.02 -7.16 -3.68
CA LEU A 88 -5.16 -8.55 -3.25
C LEU A 88 -3.83 -9.25 -3.45
N VAL A 89 -3.31 -9.84 -2.38
CA VAL A 89 -2.13 -10.71 -2.40
C VAL A 89 -2.52 -12.02 -1.73
N ASN A 90 -2.55 -13.09 -2.53
CA ASN A 90 -3.02 -14.40 -2.11
C ASN A 90 -2.03 -15.47 -2.55
N GLU A 91 -1.92 -16.55 -1.78
CA GLU A 91 -1.18 -17.73 -2.22
C GLU A 91 -1.82 -18.35 -3.47
N ASN A 92 -0.99 -18.82 -4.40
CA ASN A 92 -1.39 -19.51 -5.60
C ASN A 92 -1.64 -20.99 -5.29
N LEU A 93 -2.83 -21.26 -4.74
CA LEU A 93 -3.25 -22.64 -4.43
C LEU A 93 -3.34 -23.54 -5.67
N GLY A 94 -3.37 -22.96 -6.88
CA GLY A 94 -3.38 -23.72 -8.14
C GLY A 94 -2.03 -24.36 -8.46
N LEU A 95 -0.91 -23.80 -7.98
CA LEU A 95 0.44 -24.31 -8.21
C LEU A 95 0.95 -25.18 -7.06
N GLY A 96 0.53 -24.89 -5.82
CA GLY A 96 0.94 -25.67 -4.65
C GLY A 96 2.42 -25.52 -4.28
N ASP A 97 3.09 -24.47 -4.77
CA ASP A 97 4.51 -24.17 -4.52
C ASP A 97 4.71 -23.03 -3.50
N GLY A 98 3.62 -22.53 -2.90
CA GLY A 98 3.65 -21.42 -1.94
C GLY A 98 3.92 -20.05 -2.56
N SER A 99 3.89 -19.93 -3.90
CA SER A 99 3.99 -18.65 -4.60
C SER A 99 2.71 -17.82 -4.44
N TYR A 100 2.78 -16.53 -4.75
CA TYR A 100 1.67 -15.59 -4.63
C TYR A 100 1.13 -15.10 -5.98
N ILE A 101 -0.16 -14.78 -6.00
CA ILE A 101 -0.84 -14.01 -7.05
C ILE A 101 -1.10 -12.61 -6.50
N VAL A 102 -0.77 -11.59 -7.30
CA VAL A 102 -0.92 -10.17 -6.95
C VAL A 102 -1.90 -9.50 -7.91
N LEU A 103 -3.00 -8.96 -7.37
CA LEU A 103 -4.08 -8.34 -8.15
C LEU A 103 -4.33 -6.90 -7.68
N PRO A 104 -3.49 -5.94 -8.09
CA PRO A 104 -3.70 -4.53 -7.79
C PRO A 104 -4.78 -3.95 -8.73
N HIS A 105 -5.75 -3.28 -8.13
CA HIS A 105 -6.70 -2.42 -8.82
C HIS A 105 -6.25 -0.98 -8.63
N LEU A 106 -5.90 -0.34 -9.75
CA LEU A 106 -5.29 0.96 -9.80
C LEU A 106 -6.19 1.93 -10.56
N VAL A 107 -6.25 3.17 -10.08
CA VAL A 107 -6.98 4.26 -10.75
C VAL A 107 -5.97 5.30 -11.19
N TRP A 108 -5.94 5.62 -12.48
CA TRP A 108 -5.05 6.66 -13.02
C TRP A 108 -5.87 7.85 -13.52
N ASP A 109 -5.83 8.96 -12.79
CA ASP A 109 -6.64 10.15 -13.06
C ASP A 109 -5.79 11.31 -13.60
N VAL A 110 -5.12 11.07 -14.73
CA VAL A 110 -4.34 12.10 -15.43
C VAL A 110 -4.95 12.37 -16.79
N LYS A 111 -5.32 13.62 -17.01
CA LYS A 111 -5.83 14.13 -18.29
C LYS A 111 -4.77 14.00 -19.39
N ASN A 112 -4.98 13.09 -20.32
CA ASN A 112 -4.10 12.83 -21.46
C ASN A 112 -4.87 12.27 -22.67
N ARG A 113 -4.16 12.04 -23.78
CA ARG A 113 -4.69 11.33 -24.97
C ARG A 113 -4.70 9.82 -24.72
N ALA A 114 -5.60 9.08 -25.37
CA ALA A 114 -5.73 7.61 -25.23
C ALA A 114 -4.41 6.86 -25.45
N GLY A 115 -3.68 7.16 -26.54
CA GLY A 115 -2.36 6.56 -26.79
C GLY A 115 -1.35 6.81 -25.67
N THR A 116 -1.29 8.02 -25.12
CA THR A 116 -0.42 8.35 -23.97
C THR A 116 -0.87 7.64 -22.71
N THR A 117 -2.19 7.54 -22.47
CA THR A 117 -2.72 6.73 -21.37
C THR A 117 -2.21 5.30 -21.50
N ARG A 118 -2.38 4.67 -22.65
CA ARG A 118 -1.95 3.29 -22.90
C ARG A 118 -0.46 3.08 -22.60
N GLU A 119 0.41 3.96 -23.11
CA GLU A 119 1.85 3.89 -22.88
C GLU A 119 2.21 4.00 -21.39
N MET A 120 1.53 4.88 -20.66
CA MET A 120 1.76 5.03 -19.22
C MET A 120 1.28 3.80 -18.44
N LEU A 121 0.11 3.25 -18.77
CA LEU A 121 -0.40 2.04 -18.12
C LEU A 121 0.51 0.84 -18.39
N GLU A 122 0.98 0.68 -19.64
CA GLU A 122 1.98 -0.33 -20.01
C GLU A 122 3.26 -0.20 -19.20
N MET A 123 3.85 1.00 -19.17
CA MET A 123 5.10 1.26 -18.47
C MET A 123 4.98 1.00 -16.96
N TYR A 124 3.89 1.47 -16.33
CA TYR A 124 3.65 1.24 -14.91
C TYR A 124 3.41 -0.24 -14.60
N SER A 125 2.60 -0.94 -15.40
CA SER A 125 2.38 -2.37 -15.23
C SER A 125 3.65 -3.19 -15.41
N ASP A 126 4.47 -2.89 -16.43
CA ASP A 126 5.76 -3.55 -16.66
C ASP A 126 6.73 -3.29 -15.50
N HIS A 127 6.79 -2.05 -14.99
CA HIS A 127 7.64 -1.70 -13.84
C HIS A 127 7.21 -2.45 -12.58
N LEU A 128 5.91 -2.52 -12.30
CA LEU A 128 5.39 -3.25 -11.13
C LEU A 128 5.73 -4.74 -11.22
N ALA A 129 5.47 -5.37 -12.37
CA ALA A 129 5.76 -6.79 -12.57
C ALA A 129 7.27 -7.08 -12.47
N ALA A 130 8.12 -6.22 -13.02
CA ALA A 130 9.57 -6.35 -12.93
C ALA A 130 10.06 -6.29 -11.47
N LYS A 131 9.51 -5.40 -10.65
CA LYS A 131 9.86 -5.31 -9.22
C LYS A 131 9.34 -6.50 -8.41
N LEU A 132 8.17 -7.03 -8.76
CA LEU A 132 7.61 -8.20 -8.08
C LEU A 132 8.32 -9.51 -8.47
N ALA A 133 9.15 -9.51 -9.51
CA ALA A 133 9.97 -10.65 -9.88
C ALA A 133 10.96 -11.07 -8.76
N ASP A 134 11.38 -10.12 -7.93
CA ASP A 134 12.30 -10.33 -6.79
C ASP A 134 11.65 -11.09 -5.61
N TYR A 135 10.34 -11.29 -5.63
CA TYR A 135 9.56 -11.97 -4.59
C TYR A 135 9.04 -13.32 -5.07
N ASN A 136 8.50 -14.15 -4.17
CA ASN A 136 7.87 -15.43 -4.55
C ASN A 136 6.48 -15.25 -5.19
N VAL A 137 6.39 -14.44 -6.25
CA VAL A 137 5.15 -14.13 -6.98
C VAL A 137 5.14 -14.93 -8.29
N SER A 138 4.09 -15.72 -8.53
CA SER A 138 3.89 -16.48 -9.77
C SER A 138 3.06 -15.73 -10.82
N GLU A 139 2.18 -14.84 -10.39
CA GLU A 139 1.30 -14.09 -11.29
C GLU A 139 1.04 -12.67 -10.78
N VAL A 140 1.04 -11.70 -11.69
CA VAL A 140 0.62 -10.32 -11.43
C VAL A 140 -0.44 -9.95 -12.46
N THR A 141 -1.66 -9.65 -12.03
CA THR A 141 -2.69 -9.08 -12.92
C THR A 141 -3.09 -7.68 -12.46
N VAL A 142 -2.64 -6.67 -13.20
CA VAL A 142 -2.93 -5.25 -12.93
C VAL A 142 -4.22 -4.85 -13.60
N PHE A 143 -5.18 -4.35 -12.81
CA PHE A 143 -6.42 -3.78 -13.31
C PHE A 143 -6.37 -2.25 -13.21
N TRP A 144 -6.65 -1.57 -14.32
CA TRP A 144 -6.68 -0.11 -14.38
C TRP A 144 -8.09 0.41 -14.60
N GLU A 145 -8.39 1.52 -13.96
CA GLU A 145 -9.51 2.41 -14.26
C GLU A 145 -8.97 3.81 -14.63
N VAL A 146 -9.47 4.39 -15.72
CA VAL A 146 -9.03 5.71 -16.22
C VAL A 146 -10.23 6.67 -16.24
N PRO A 147 -10.67 7.20 -15.09
CA PRO A 147 -11.91 7.97 -14.96
C PRO A 147 -11.98 9.18 -15.90
N TYR A 148 -10.86 9.77 -16.28
CA TYR A 148 -10.82 10.92 -17.18
C TYR A 148 -11.48 10.67 -18.55
N HIS A 149 -11.42 9.44 -19.07
CA HIS A 149 -12.10 9.07 -20.33
C HIS A 149 -13.55 8.67 -20.02
N LEU A 150 -14.38 9.66 -19.67
CA LEU A 150 -15.75 9.49 -19.15
C LEU A 150 -16.77 8.93 -20.16
N GLU A 151 -16.43 8.81 -21.45
CA GLU A 151 -17.32 8.28 -22.48
C GLU A 151 -17.05 6.79 -22.76
N GLY A 152 -17.57 5.90 -21.92
CA GLY A 152 -17.54 4.44 -22.12
C GLY A 152 -16.75 3.66 -21.06
N ASN A 153 -16.57 2.35 -21.28
CA ASN A 153 -15.67 1.54 -20.45
C ASN A 153 -14.25 2.10 -20.59
N ASN A 154 -13.60 2.35 -19.46
CA ASN A 154 -12.31 3.05 -19.36
C ASN A 154 -11.26 2.21 -18.63
N SER A 155 -11.34 0.89 -18.79
CA SER A 155 -10.52 -0.06 -18.06
C SER A 155 -9.41 -0.66 -18.94
N ALA A 156 -8.31 -1.06 -18.31
CA ALA A 156 -7.28 -1.88 -18.93
C ALA A 156 -6.86 -3.01 -17.98
N LYS A 157 -6.35 -4.12 -18.53
CA LYS A 157 -5.86 -5.28 -17.79
C LYS A 157 -4.54 -5.73 -18.38
N PHE A 158 -3.57 -6.02 -17.50
CA PHE A 158 -2.27 -6.55 -17.85
C PHE A 158 -2.00 -7.78 -16.99
N ASN A 159 -1.76 -8.92 -17.62
CA ASN A 159 -1.36 -10.15 -16.93
C ASN A 159 0.12 -10.43 -17.18
N TYR A 160 0.83 -10.83 -16.13
CA TYR A 160 2.21 -11.27 -16.13
C TYR A 160 2.34 -12.58 -15.37
N GLU A 161 3.10 -13.52 -15.94
CA GLU A 161 3.35 -14.83 -15.33
C GLU A 161 4.86 -15.02 -15.15
N ARG A 162 5.25 -15.72 -14.08
CA ARG A 162 6.66 -16.01 -13.82
C ARG A 162 7.26 -16.87 -14.93
N GLN A 163 8.38 -16.43 -15.48
CA GLN A 163 9.18 -17.17 -16.44
C GLN A 163 10.66 -17.08 -16.06
N GLY A 164 11.18 -18.15 -15.45
CA GLY A 164 12.52 -18.15 -14.86
C GLY A 164 12.63 -17.16 -13.72
N ASP A 165 13.66 -16.32 -13.75
CA ASP A 165 13.93 -15.31 -12.72
C ASP A 165 13.10 -14.02 -12.90
N GLY A 166 12.36 -13.90 -14.01
CA GLY A 166 11.59 -12.70 -14.35
C GLY A 166 10.10 -12.95 -14.50
N MET A 167 9.37 -11.88 -14.83
CA MET A 167 7.96 -11.92 -15.22
C MET A 167 7.84 -11.72 -16.73
N ALA A 168 7.08 -12.58 -17.40
CA ALA A 168 6.77 -12.48 -18.81
C ALA A 168 5.35 -11.94 -19.01
N ILE A 169 5.17 -11.10 -20.03
CA ILE A 169 3.85 -10.61 -20.42
C ILE A 169 2.99 -11.78 -20.90
N GLY A 170 1.80 -11.93 -20.31
CA GLY A 170 0.74 -12.80 -20.78
C GLY A 170 -0.23 -12.02 -21.68
N GLU A 171 -1.42 -11.74 -21.15
CA GLU A 171 -2.49 -11.02 -21.86
C GLU A 171 -2.48 -9.52 -21.57
N ARG A 172 -2.72 -8.70 -22.60
CA ARG A 172 -3.08 -7.29 -22.47
C ARG A 172 -4.47 -7.06 -23.02
N TRP A 173 -5.30 -6.33 -22.27
CA TRP A 173 -6.62 -5.93 -22.72
C TRP A 173 -6.89 -4.45 -22.43
N TYR A 174 -7.50 -3.79 -23.40
CA TYR A 174 -7.91 -2.39 -23.32
C TYR A 174 -9.39 -2.27 -23.69
N ALA A 175 -10.12 -1.45 -22.93
CA ALA A 175 -11.43 -1.01 -23.35
C ALA A 175 -11.37 -0.22 -24.67
N PRO A 176 -12.44 -0.21 -25.49
CA PRO A 176 -12.42 0.39 -26.82
C PRO A 176 -11.89 1.83 -26.86
N VAL A 177 -12.22 2.64 -25.86
CA VAL A 177 -11.83 4.06 -25.76
C VAL A 177 -10.31 4.28 -25.62
N LEU A 178 -9.57 3.21 -25.29
CA LEU A 178 -8.12 3.21 -25.08
C LEU A 178 -7.36 2.55 -26.25
N ARG A 179 -8.05 2.10 -27.31
CA ARG A 179 -7.43 1.40 -28.46
C ARG A 179 -7.02 2.33 -29.61
N ASP A 180 -7.66 3.50 -29.70
CA ASP A 180 -7.45 4.50 -30.76
C ASP A 180 -6.38 5.56 -30.37
#